data_AF-A0A7W3JUQ0-F1
#
_entry.id   AF-A0A7W3JUQ0-F1
#
_cell.length_a   1.000
_cell.length_b   1.000
_cell.length_c   1.000
_cell.angle_alpha   90.00
_cell.angle_beta   90.00
_cell.angle_gamma   90.00
#
_symmetry.space_group_name_H-M   'P 1'
#
loop_
_entity.id
_entity.type
_entity.pdbx_description
1 polymer ?
#
loop_
_entity_poly.entity_id
_entity_poly.type
_entity_poly.pdbx_seq_one_letter_code
_entity_poly.pdbx_strand_id
1 'polypeptide(L)'
;MRYPCVMDIKEFALERGISERRVRALIANGSVRATKRGRAWEIDSDFARNPVPSRRPLSAESRKALSAAIQNRSIASLEGQLRARTAKRIRALREAEDPAALLAEWWGNTAPTIIDATSSMVVRAIAGDHNSVRTQLRRRPTLYLRRPEDLASAVLSERTIRGLSVQALAVNVDLTPRQVRRIEHADPDSVGSIRRVLRALDIEATALPTPRGDR
;
A
#
# COMPACT_ATOMS: atom_id res chain seq x y z
N MET A 1 -21.67 1.44 -39.72
CA MET A 1 -21.02 0.14 -39.39
C MET A 1 -19.62 0.43 -38.88
N ARG A 2 -19.35 0.23 -37.58
CA ARG A 2 -17.98 0.26 -37.05
C ARG A 2 -17.44 -1.17 -37.14
N TYR A 3 -16.39 -1.40 -37.91
CA TYR A 3 -15.71 -2.69 -37.93
C TYR A 3 -15.00 -2.87 -36.57
N PRO A 4 -15.19 -3.99 -35.85
CA PRO A 4 -14.34 -4.29 -34.70
C PRO A 4 -12.91 -4.45 -35.22
N CYS A 5 -12.00 -3.61 -34.74
CA CYS A 5 -10.60 -3.66 -35.12
C CYS A 5 -9.95 -4.79 -34.31
N VAL A 6 -9.94 -5.98 -34.90
CA VAL A 6 -9.41 -7.16 -34.22
C VAL A 6 -7.90 -7.10 -34.23
N MET A 7 -7.27 -7.21 -33.06
CA MET A 7 -5.83 -7.08 -32.87
C MET A 7 -5.20 -8.43 -32.52
N ASP A 8 -4.07 -8.78 -33.13
CA ASP A 8 -3.36 -10.03 -32.82
C ASP A 8 -2.55 -9.91 -31.51
N ILE A 9 -2.22 -11.05 -30.87
CA ILE A 9 -1.40 -11.11 -29.65
C ILE A 9 -0.06 -10.39 -29.83
N LYS A 10 0.57 -10.53 -31.00
CA LYS A 10 1.88 -9.92 -31.29
C LYS A 10 1.80 -8.40 -31.32
N GLU A 11 0.80 -7.89 -32.01
CA GLU A 11 0.54 -6.46 -32.09
C GLU A 11 0.20 -5.92 -30.69
N PHE A 12 -0.64 -6.64 -29.93
CA PHE A 12 -1.03 -6.25 -28.58
C PHE A 12 0.14 -6.26 -27.59
N ALA A 13 1.02 -7.25 -27.70
CA ALA A 13 2.27 -7.34 -26.95
C ALA A 13 3.17 -6.12 -27.23
N LEU A 14 3.29 -5.74 -28.51
CA LEU A 14 4.14 -4.64 -28.96
C LEU A 14 3.58 -3.27 -28.54
N GLU A 15 2.28 -3.02 -28.74
CA GLU A 15 1.62 -1.78 -28.32
C GLU A 15 1.72 -1.57 -26.80
N ARG A 16 1.65 -2.67 -26.03
CA ARG A 16 1.63 -2.62 -24.56
C ARG A 16 2.99 -2.84 -23.90
N GLY A 17 4.05 -3.07 -24.69
CA GLY A 17 5.39 -3.32 -24.15
C GLY A 17 5.48 -4.56 -23.25
N ILE A 18 4.68 -5.59 -23.50
CA ILE A 18 4.64 -6.83 -22.70
C ILE A 18 4.94 -8.05 -23.57
N SER A 19 5.51 -9.12 -22.97
CA SER A 19 5.78 -10.35 -23.73
C SER A 19 4.50 -11.06 -24.21
N GLU A 20 4.53 -11.74 -25.36
CA GLU A 20 3.41 -12.57 -25.84
C GLU A 20 2.97 -13.63 -24.81
N ARG A 21 3.93 -14.19 -24.06
CA ARG A 21 3.65 -15.14 -22.97
C ARG A 21 2.77 -14.52 -21.90
N ARG A 22 2.98 -13.24 -21.58
CA ARG A 22 2.18 -12.47 -20.63
C ARG A 22 0.78 -12.22 -21.17
N VAL A 23 0.64 -11.90 -22.46
CA VAL A 23 -0.67 -11.76 -23.12
C VAL A 23 -1.47 -13.05 -23.04
N ARG A 24 -0.86 -14.21 -23.34
CA ARG A 24 -1.53 -15.52 -23.20
C ARG A 24 -1.97 -15.82 -21.76
N ALA A 25 -1.17 -15.44 -20.77
CA ALA A 25 -1.54 -15.59 -19.36
C ALA A 25 -2.71 -14.67 -18.97
N LEU A 26 -2.83 -13.49 -19.58
CA LEU A 26 -3.94 -12.56 -19.39
C LEU A 26 -5.23 -13.01 -20.09
N ILE A 27 -5.11 -13.74 -21.19
CA ILE A 27 -6.25 -14.41 -21.81
C ILE A 27 -6.72 -15.56 -20.91
N ALA A 28 -5.78 -16.39 -20.44
CA ALA A 28 -6.09 -17.56 -19.61
C ALA A 28 -6.74 -17.22 -18.26
N ASN A 29 -6.43 -16.05 -17.70
CA ASN A 29 -7.01 -15.59 -16.42
C ASN A 29 -8.27 -14.70 -16.62
N GLY A 30 -8.77 -14.57 -17.85
CA GLY A 30 -9.95 -13.76 -18.18
C GLY A 30 -9.75 -12.24 -18.10
N SER A 31 -8.52 -11.77 -17.89
CA SER A 31 -8.19 -10.33 -17.83
C SER A 31 -8.07 -9.68 -19.21
N VAL A 32 -8.07 -10.45 -20.29
CA VAL A 32 -8.16 -9.99 -21.67
C VAL A 32 -9.18 -10.87 -22.38
N ARG A 33 -10.25 -10.27 -22.92
CA ARG A 33 -11.17 -11.00 -23.80
C ARG A 33 -10.51 -11.21 -25.16
N ALA A 34 -10.26 -12.48 -25.48
CA ALA A 34 -9.77 -12.88 -26.78
C ALA A 34 -10.56 -14.09 -27.28
N THR A 35 -10.79 -14.13 -28.58
CA THR A 35 -11.43 -15.24 -29.26
C THR A 35 -10.38 -15.98 -30.08
N LYS A 36 -10.33 -17.31 -29.98
CA LYS A 36 -9.43 -18.09 -30.83
C LYS A 36 -10.08 -18.30 -32.20
N ARG A 37 -9.54 -17.70 -33.24
CA ARG A 37 -9.94 -17.97 -34.64
C ARG A 37 -8.83 -18.75 -35.33
N GLY A 38 -9.07 -20.04 -35.55
CA GLY A 38 -8.09 -20.96 -36.14
C GLY A 38 -6.82 -21.10 -35.29
N ARG A 39 -5.68 -20.64 -35.81
CA ARG A 39 -4.37 -20.67 -35.13
C ARG A 39 -4.01 -19.35 -34.43
N ALA A 40 -4.78 -18.29 -34.62
CA ALA A 40 -4.53 -16.97 -34.05
C ALA A 40 -5.51 -16.65 -32.91
N TRP A 41 -5.08 -15.77 -32.01
CA TRP A 41 -5.92 -15.22 -30.96
C TRP A 41 -6.25 -13.79 -31.30
N GLU A 42 -7.55 -13.54 -31.44
CA GLU A 42 -8.11 -12.25 -31.79
C GLU A 42 -8.53 -11.52 -30.51
N ILE A 43 -7.85 -10.45 -30.14
CA ILE A 43 -8.17 -9.64 -28.96
C ILE A 43 -9.26 -8.64 -29.33
N ASP A 44 -10.30 -8.59 -28.49
CA ASP A 44 -11.41 -7.66 -28.68
C ASP A 44 -10.92 -6.21 -28.52
N SER A 45 -11.08 -5.39 -29.56
CA SER A 45 -10.69 -3.96 -29.59
C SER A 45 -11.25 -3.15 -28.43
N ASP A 46 -12.44 -3.49 -27.93
CA ASP A 46 -13.04 -2.77 -26.81
C ASP A 46 -12.33 -3.09 -25.49
N PHE A 47 -11.71 -4.28 -25.40
CA PHE A 47 -10.83 -4.66 -24.29
C PHE A 47 -9.39 -4.19 -24.50
N ALA A 48 -8.96 -4.02 -25.75
CA ALA A 48 -7.63 -3.51 -26.07
C ALA A 48 -7.44 -2.07 -25.56
N ARG A 49 -8.51 -1.28 -25.44
CA ARG A 49 -8.49 0.07 -24.83
C ARG A 49 -8.32 0.04 -23.31
N ASN A 50 -8.63 -1.07 -22.65
CA ASN A 50 -8.45 -1.17 -21.21
C ASN A 50 -6.96 -1.34 -20.89
N PRO A 51 -6.41 -0.55 -19.94
CA PRO A 51 -5.01 -0.68 -19.57
C PRO A 51 -4.77 -2.08 -18.99
N VAL A 52 -3.92 -2.86 -19.68
CA VAL A 52 -3.42 -4.11 -19.15
C VAL A 52 -2.67 -3.80 -17.86
N PRO A 53 -3.00 -4.44 -16.73
CA PRO A 53 -2.27 -4.22 -15.50
C PRO A 53 -0.81 -4.64 -15.71
N SER A 54 0.11 -3.67 -15.62
CA SER A 54 1.54 -3.86 -15.81
C SER A 54 2.13 -4.84 -14.78
N ARG A 55 1.44 -5.01 -13.64
CA ARG A 55 1.81 -5.87 -12.51
C ARG A 55 0.78 -6.96 -12.26
N ARG A 56 1.24 -8.04 -11.63
CA ARG A 56 0.35 -9.08 -11.10
C ARG A 56 -0.44 -8.48 -9.93
N PRO A 57 -1.78 -8.64 -9.90
CA PRO A 57 -2.58 -8.25 -8.75
C PRO A 57 -2.11 -8.92 -7.47
N LEU A 58 -2.34 -8.27 -6.33
CA LEU A 58 -2.01 -8.83 -5.03
C LEU A 58 -2.87 -10.07 -4.73
N SER A 59 -2.29 -11.03 -4.00
CA SER A 59 -3.05 -12.14 -3.44
C SER A 59 -4.13 -11.62 -2.47
N ALA A 60 -5.19 -12.40 -2.27
CA ALA A 60 -6.28 -12.04 -1.36
C ALA A 60 -5.77 -11.75 0.06
N GLU A 61 -4.83 -12.57 0.56
CA GLU A 61 -4.19 -12.37 1.86
C GLU A 61 -3.40 -11.06 1.94
N SER A 62 -2.61 -10.74 0.89
CA SER A 62 -1.88 -9.47 0.83
C SER A 62 -2.81 -8.26 0.75
N ARG A 63 -3.95 -8.38 0.04
CA ARG A 63 -5.00 -7.36 0.00
C ARG A 63 -5.61 -7.16 1.38
N LYS A 64 -6.00 -8.24 2.06
CA LYS A 64 -6.53 -8.20 3.44
C LYS A 64 -5.56 -7.56 4.42
N ALA A 65 -4.29 -7.94 4.38
CA ALA A 65 -3.25 -7.37 5.24
C ALA A 65 -3.03 -5.87 4.98
N LEU A 66 -3.05 -5.45 3.71
CA LEU A 66 -2.94 -4.05 3.34
C LEU A 66 -4.18 -3.26 3.77
N SER A 67 -5.39 -3.78 3.55
CA SER A 67 -6.63 -3.15 3.99
C SER A 67 -6.67 -2.98 5.50
N ALA A 68 -6.34 -4.03 6.25
CA ALA A 68 -6.28 -3.98 7.71
C ALA A 68 -5.22 -2.97 8.19
N ALA A 69 -4.07 -2.90 7.53
CA ALA A 69 -3.02 -1.96 7.90
C ALA A 69 -3.38 -0.50 7.62
N ILE A 70 -4.09 -0.23 6.52
CA ILE A 70 -4.59 1.12 6.19
C ILE A 70 -5.72 1.53 7.13
N GLN A 71 -6.65 0.61 7.42
CA GLN A 71 -7.77 0.85 8.32
C GLN A 71 -7.32 1.09 9.76
N ASN A 72 -6.50 0.17 10.30
CA ASN A 72 -5.99 0.25 11.67
C ASN A 72 -4.77 1.18 11.80
N ARG A 73 -4.28 1.71 10.67
CA ARG A 73 -3.10 2.59 10.59
C ARG A 73 -1.87 2.03 11.30
N SER A 74 -1.77 0.71 11.34
CA SER A 74 -0.72 -0.01 12.03
C SER A 74 -0.45 -1.32 11.31
N ILE A 75 0.81 -1.71 11.29
CA ILE A 75 1.27 -3.02 10.82
C ILE A 75 1.72 -3.91 11.98
N ALA A 76 1.56 -3.44 13.23
CA ALA A 76 2.07 -4.13 14.41
C ALA A 76 1.46 -5.52 14.57
N SER A 77 0.19 -5.69 14.21
CA SER A 77 -0.52 -6.97 14.25
C SER A 77 -0.11 -7.96 13.16
N LEU A 78 0.59 -7.52 12.11
CA LEU A 78 1.14 -8.41 11.09
C LEU A 78 2.48 -8.97 11.58
N GLU A 79 2.88 -10.17 11.15
CA GLU A 79 4.14 -10.78 11.58
C GLU A 79 5.12 -11.02 10.41
N GLY A 80 6.39 -11.19 10.77
CA GLY A 80 7.47 -11.64 9.89
C GLY A 80 7.52 -10.96 8.51
N GLN A 81 7.56 -11.79 7.47
CA GLN A 81 7.68 -11.32 6.09
C GLN A 81 6.44 -10.58 5.59
N LEU A 82 5.25 -10.92 6.11
CA LEU A 82 4.01 -10.24 5.74
C LEU A 82 4.03 -8.78 6.21
N ARG A 83 4.47 -8.53 7.46
CA ARG A 83 4.69 -7.17 7.99
C ARG A 83 5.62 -6.37 7.09
N ALA A 84 6.79 -6.93 6.74
CA ALA A 84 7.78 -6.25 5.91
C ALA A 84 7.26 -5.94 4.50
N ARG A 85 6.57 -6.89 3.86
CA ARG A 85 5.96 -6.68 2.53
C ARG A 85 4.85 -5.63 2.57
N THR A 86 3.98 -5.67 3.57
CA THR A 86 2.89 -4.70 3.72
C THR A 86 3.43 -3.30 4.02
N ALA A 87 4.46 -3.17 4.87
CA ALA A 87 5.15 -1.90 5.10
C ALA A 87 5.72 -1.31 3.81
N LYS A 88 6.40 -2.13 2.99
CA LYS A 88 6.94 -1.72 1.69
C LYS A 88 5.85 -1.27 0.72
N ARG A 89 4.68 -1.92 0.74
CA ARG A 89 3.52 -1.53 -0.09
C ARG A 89 2.92 -0.20 0.38
N ILE A 90 2.74 0.00 1.69
CA ILE A 90 2.26 1.29 2.20
C ILE A 90 3.24 2.40 1.82
N ARG A 91 4.55 2.16 1.93
CA ARG A 91 5.58 3.10 1.45
C ARG A 91 5.39 3.43 -0.02
N ALA A 92 5.30 2.41 -0.86
CA ALA A 92 5.12 2.59 -2.30
C ALA A 92 3.84 3.38 -2.64
N LEU A 93 2.75 3.19 -1.89
CA LEU A 93 1.54 4.02 -2.05
C LEU A 93 1.76 5.47 -1.66
N ARG A 94 2.52 5.74 -0.58
CA ARG A 94 2.78 7.11 -0.13
C ARG A 94 3.74 7.86 -1.05
N GLU A 95 4.67 7.15 -1.68
CA GLU A 95 5.71 7.69 -2.57
C GLU A 95 5.31 7.72 -4.04
N ALA A 96 4.27 6.97 -4.44
CA ALA A 96 3.80 6.94 -5.82
C ALA A 96 3.30 8.32 -6.28
N GLU A 97 3.66 8.67 -7.51
CA GLU A 97 3.15 9.86 -8.20
C GLU A 97 1.63 9.76 -8.37
N ASP A 98 1.16 8.58 -8.82
CA ASP A 98 -0.25 8.21 -8.90
C ASP A 98 -0.55 6.99 -8.00
N PRO A 99 -0.94 7.25 -6.72
CA PRO A 99 -1.27 6.17 -5.80
C PRO A 99 -2.57 5.46 -6.14
N ALA A 100 -3.49 6.11 -6.86
CA ALA A 100 -4.77 5.51 -7.24
C ALA A 100 -4.57 4.47 -8.34
N ALA A 101 -3.80 4.79 -9.39
CA ALA A 101 -3.45 3.79 -10.42
C ALA A 101 -2.74 2.57 -9.81
N LEU A 102 -1.79 2.81 -8.90
CA LEU A 102 -1.08 1.73 -8.21
C LEU A 102 -2.02 0.84 -7.37
N LEU A 103 -2.95 1.47 -6.65
CA LEU A 103 -3.93 0.75 -5.83
C LEU A 103 -4.92 -0.06 -6.67
N ALA A 104 -5.44 0.51 -7.75
CA ALA A 104 -6.34 -0.16 -8.69
C ALA A 104 -5.64 -1.36 -9.35
N GLU A 105 -4.38 -1.19 -9.76
CA GLU A 105 -3.56 -2.26 -10.32
C GLU A 105 -3.35 -3.43 -9.34
N TRP A 106 -3.09 -3.12 -8.07
CA TRP A 106 -2.96 -4.15 -7.01
C TRP A 106 -4.25 -4.93 -6.76
N TRP A 107 -5.41 -4.34 -7.05
CA TRP A 107 -6.71 -5.02 -7.03
C TRP A 107 -7.09 -5.64 -8.38
N GLY A 108 -6.26 -5.51 -9.41
CA GLY A 108 -6.54 -6.01 -10.75
C GLY A 108 -7.74 -5.32 -11.38
N ASN A 109 -7.93 -4.02 -11.09
CA ASN A 109 -9.07 -3.21 -11.57
C ASN A 109 -10.45 -3.80 -11.23
N THR A 110 -10.51 -4.67 -10.21
CA THR A 110 -11.75 -5.30 -9.78
C THR A 110 -12.17 -4.70 -8.45
N ALA A 111 -13.41 -4.20 -8.39
CA ALA A 111 -13.96 -3.66 -7.17
C ALA A 111 -14.04 -4.75 -6.09
N PRO A 112 -13.56 -4.48 -4.86
CA PRO A 112 -13.70 -5.41 -3.76
C PRO A 112 -15.17 -5.58 -3.38
N THR A 113 -15.57 -6.80 -3.04
CA THR A 113 -16.93 -7.13 -2.58
C THR A 113 -17.13 -6.81 -1.09
N ILE A 114 -16.04 -6.72 -0.32
CA ILE A 114 -16.07 -6.40 1.11
C ILE A 114 -16.14 -4.88 1.26
N ILE A 115 -17.04 -4.38 2.10
CA ILE A 115 -17.17 -2.95 2.39
C ILE A 115 -16.31 -2.61 3.61
N ASP A 116 -15.15 -1.99 3.36
CA ASP A 116 -14.29 -1.40 4.39
C ASP A 116 -13.70 -0.05 3.89
N ALA A 117 -13.00 0.67 4.77
CA ALA A 117 -12.44 1.98 4.44
C ALA A 117 -11.43 1.94 3.28
N THR A 118 -10.71 0.82 3.13
CA THR A 118 -9.77 0.60 2.02
C THR A 118 -10.51 0.24 0.75
N SER A 119 -11.57 -0.57 0.83
CA SER A 119 -12.43 -0.91 -0.29
C SER A 119 -13.07 0.33 -0.93
N SER A 120 -13.53 1.28 -0.12
CA SER A 120 -14.02 2.58 -0.63
C SER A 120 -12.94 3.36 -1.39
N MET A 121 -11.69 3.30 -0.91
CA MET A 121 -10.55 3.93 -1.58
C MET A 121 -10.18 3.21 -2.88
N VAL A 122 -10.27 1.88 -2.93
CA VAL A 122 -10.06 1.07 -4.13
C VAL A 122 -11.14 1.34 -5.18
N VAL A 123 -12.41 1.42 -4.77
CA VAL A 123 -13.52 1.75 -5.68
C VAL A 123 -13.31 3.12 -6.31
N ARG A 124 -12.92 4.13 -5.50
CA ARG A 124 -12.55 5.46 -6.00
C ARG A 124 -11.35 5.43 -6.95
N ALA A 125 -10.33 4.63 -6.62
CA ALA A 125 -9.17 4.46 -7.47
C ALA A 125 -9.52 3.87 -8.85
N ILE A 126 -10.37 2.84 -8.88
CA ILE A 126 -10.86 2.23 -10.12
C ILE A 126 -11.72 3.22 -10.93
N ALA A 127 -12.49 4.07 -10.24
CA ALA A 127 -13.27 5.13 -10.87
C ALA A 127 -12.44 6.33 -11.37
N GLY A 128 -11.11 6.32 -11.17
CA GLY A 128 -10.23 7.41 -11.59
C GLY A 128 -10.25 8.65 -10.67
N ASP A 129 -10.75 8.53 -9.44
CA ASP A 129 -10.73 9.63 -8.46
C ASP A 129 -9.37 9.70 -7.74
N HIS A 130 -8.34 10.11 -8.49
CA HIS A 130 -6.96 10.20 -8.02
C HIS A 130 -6.78 11.17 -6.84
N ASN A 131 -7.53 12.28 -6.85
CA ASN A 131 -7.45 13.33 -5.85
C ASN A 131 -7.96 12.88 -4.48
N SER A 132 -9.10 12.18 -4.42
CA SER A 132 -9.61 11.66 -3.15
C SER A 132 -8.68 10.63 -2.53
N VAL A 133 -8.17 9.69 -3.34
CA VAL A 133 -7.24 8.65 -2.87
C VAL A 133 -5.95 9.28 -2.34
N ARG A 134 -5.38 10.24 -3.08
CA ARG A 134 -4.17 10.98 -2.66
C ARG A 134 -4.41 11.76 -1.37
N THR A 135 -5.54 12.44 -1.24
CA THR A 135 -5.91 13.19 -0.03
C THR A 135 -6.05 12.27 1.17
N GLN A 136 -6.73 11.13 1.00
CA GLN A 136 -6.93 10.15 2.07
C GLN A 136 -5.62 9.51 2.54
N LEU A 137 -4.69 9.22 1.61
CA LEU A 137 -3.37 8.65 1.93
C LEU A 137 -2.41 9.66 2.58
N ARG A 138 -2.49 10.94 2.18
CA ARG A 138 -1.60 12.01 2.69
C ARG A 138 -2.08 12.66 3.97
N ARG A 139 -3.34 12.46 4.35
CA ARG A 139 -3.90 13.02 5.58
C ARG A 139 -3.08 12.55 6.78
N ARG A 140 -2.34 13.48 7.40
CA ARG A 140 -1.65 13.24 8.67
C ARG A 140 -2.69 12.91 9.73
N PRO A 141 -2.64 11.72 10.35
CA PRO A 141 -3.57 11.38 11.38
C PRO A 141 -3.08 11.94 12.72
N THR A 142 -3.98 12.60 13.45
CA THR A 142 -3.75 12.91 14.86
C THR A 142 -4.12 11.66 15.68
N LEU A 143 -3.16 11.07 16.38
CA LEU A 143 -3.31 9.82 17.14
C LEU A 143 -3.43 10.09 18.64
N TYR A 144 -4.34 9.38 19.30
CA TYR A 144 -4.44 9.40 20.77
C TYR A 144 -3.51 8.34 21.36
N LEU A 145 -2.29 8.71 21.73
CA LEU A 145 -1.23 7.79 22.16
C LEU A 145 -1.07 7.77 23.69
N ARG A 146 -2.17 7.76 24.44
CA ARG A 146 -2.11 7.78 25.92
C ARG A 146 -1.56 6.48 26.51
N ARG A 147 -1.80 5.35 25.84
CA ARG A 147 -1.29 4.05 26.29
C ARG A 147 0.09 3.78 25.69
N PRO A 148 1.06 3.30 26.47
CA PRO A 148 2.39 2.98 25.96
C PRO A 148 2.39 1.99 24.78
N GLU A 149 1.41 1.07 24.73
CA GLU A 149 1.26 0.08 23.67
C GLU A 149 0.84 0.72 22.34
N ASP A 150 -0.05 1.71 22.38
CA ASP A 150 -0.50 2.46 21.20
C ASP A 150 0.67 3.28 20.62
N LEU A 151 1.46 3.91 21.50
CA LEU A 151 2.68 4.61 21.13
C LEU A 151 3.68 3.65 20.45
N ALA A 152 3.96 2.51 21.08
CA ALA A 152 4.87 1.50 20.57
C ALA A 152 4.46 1.01 19.18
N SER A 153 3.17 0.67 19.02
CA SER A 153 2.58 0.22 17.76
C SER A 153 2.70 1.27 16.66
N ALA A 154 2.43 2.54 16.97
CA ALA A 154 2.52 3.64 16.02
C ALA A 154 3.97 3.89 15.58
N VAL A 155 4.91 3.97 16.52
CA VAL A 155 6.34 4.20 16.24
C VAL A 155 6.92 3.05 15.41
N LEU A 156 6.69 1.80 15.83
CA LEU A 156 7.16 0.62 15.12
C LEU A 156 6.61 0.58 13.68
N SER A 157 5.31 0.84 13.53
CA SER A 157 4.64 0.80 12.24
C SER A 157 5.21 1.86 11.30
N GLU A 158 5.25 3.12 11.73
CA GLU A 158 5.74 4.22 10.90
C GLU A 158 7.24 4.12 10.60
N ARG A 159 8.07 3.72 11.58
CA ARG A 159 9.50 3.47 11.33
C ARG A 159 9.69 2.40 10.26
N THR A 160 8.96 1.30 10.37
CA THR A 160 9.05 0.18 9.42
C THR A 160 8.49 0.56 8.04
N ILE A 161 7.37 1.30 7.99
CA ILE A 161 6.79 1.83 6.76
C ILE A 161 7.80 2.76 6.08
N ARG A 162 8.51 3.63 6.80
CA ARG A 162 9.58 4.48 6.24
C ARG A 162 10.87 3.72 5.91
N GLY A 163 11.03 2.50 6.42
CA GLY A 163 12.19 1.64 6.13
C GLY A 163 13.42 2.00 6.90
N LEU A 164 13.23 2.73 7.99
CA LEU A 164 14.29 3.12 8.88
C LEU A 164 14.63 1.94 9.78
N SER A 165 15.92 1.64 9.92
CA SER A 165 16.38 0.80 11.02
C SER A 165 16.24 1.57 12.35
N VAL A 166 16.22 0.86 13.47
CA VAL A 166 16.26 1.48 14.80
C VAL A 166 17.49 2.39 14.92
N GLN A 167 18.64 1.95 14.39
CA GLN A 167 19.88 2.73 14.38
C GLN A 167 19.73 4.03 13.59
N ALA A 168 19.18 3.96 12.39
CA ALA A 168 19.01 5.14 11.53
C ALA A 168 18.05 6.15 12.17
N LEU A 169 16.95 5.69 12.76
CA LEU A 169 16.04 6.59 13.47
C LEU A 169 16.73 7.23 14.67
N ALA A 170 17.46 6.45 15.48
CA ALA A 170 18.16 6.94 16.66
C ALA A 170 19.16 8.05 16.33
N VAL A 171 19.97 7.87 15.27
CA VAL A 171 20.88 8.91 14.76
C VAL A 171 20.13 10.16 14.33
N ASN A 172 19.01 10.02 13.60
CA ASN A 172 18.24 11.17 13.11
C ASN A 172 17.63 12.04 14.22
N VAL A 173 17.38 11.47 15.41
CA VAL A 173 16.75 12.18 16.53
C VAL A 173 17.68 12.45 17.71
N ASP A 174 18.98 12.20 17.54
CA ASP A 174 19.99 12.32 18.58
C ASP A 174 19.56 11.58 19.86
N LEU A 175 19.26 10.28 19.71
CA LEU A 175 18.97 9.35 20.79
C LEU A 175 19.80 8.08 20.63
N THR A 176 19.89 7.29 21.69
CA THR A 176 20.48 5.96 21.61
C THR A 176 19.50 4.96 20.96
N PRO A 177 19.98 3.92 20.27
CA PRO A 177 19.13 2.84 19.75
C PRO A 177 18.33 2.15 20.87
N ARG A 178 18.87 2.10 22.09
CA ARG A 178 18.19 1.56 23.27
C ARG A 178 16.95 2.37 23.62
N GLN A 179 17.03 3.70 23.64
CA GLN A 179 15.88 4.57 23.92
C GLN A 179 14.76 4.38 22.87
N VAL A 180 15.13 4.25 21.59
CA VAL A 180 14.15 3.96 20.53
C VAL A 180 13.49 2.60 20.76
N ARG A 181 14.26 1.54 21.05
CA ARG A 181 13.69 0.20 21.35
C ARG A 181 12.75 0.22 22.55
N ARG A 182 13.09 0.98 23.58
CA ARG A 182 12.23 1.11 24.77
C ARG A 182 10.88 1.72 24.44
N ILE A 183 10.85 2.75 23.59
CA ILE A 183 9.59 3.30 23.06
C ILE A 183 8.82 2.22 22.27
N GLU A 184 9.50 1.45 21.41
CA GLU A 184 8.87 0.35 20.65
C GLU A 184 8.44 -0.86 21.50
N HIS A 185 8.94 -0.95 22.74
CA HIS A 185 8.55 -1.95 23.73
C HIS A 185 7.61 -1.41 24.80
N ALA A 186 6.97 -0.27 24.54
CA ALA A 186 5.97 0.33 25.44
C ALA A 186 6.54 0.70 26.83
N ASP A 187 7.84 1.00 26.89
CA ASP A 187 8.55 1.38 28.12
C ASP A 187 9.37 2.66 27.94
N PRO A 188 8.74 3.79 27.56
CA PRO A 188 9.47 5.03 27.29
C PRO A 188 10.09 5.62 28.56
N ASP A 189 11.27 6.21 28.39
CA ASP A 189 12.04 6.81 29.50
C ASP A 189 11.68 8.26 29.80
N SER A 190 11.37 9.05 28.77
CA SER A 190 11.04 10.46 28.92
C SER A 190 10.07 10.93 27.85
N VAL A 191 9.24 11.93 28.18
CA VAL A 191 8.34 12.58 27.21
C VAL A 191 9.14 13.28 26.10
N GLY A 192 10.33 13.80 26.43
CA GLY A 192 11.23 14.43 25.47
C GLY A 192 11.67 13.48 24.36
N SER A 193 12.10 12.26 24.72
CA SER A 193 12.46 11.22 23.75
C SER A 193 11.27 10.82 22.88
N ILE A 194 10.08 10.67 23.46
CA ILE A 194 8.85 10.37 22.73
C ILE A 194 8.58 11.45 21.66
N ARG A 195 8.58 12.73 22.06
CA ARG A 195 8.31 13.85 21.15
C ARG A 195 9.31 13.94 20.00
N ARG A 196 10.60 13.71 20.25
CA ARG A 196 11.63 13.70 19.20
C ARG A 196 11.37 12.59 18.17
N VAL A 197 11.07 11.38 18.63
CA VAL A 197 10.75 10.24 17.75
C VAL A 197 9.49 10.49 16.94
N LEU A 198 8.40 10.95 17.57
CA LEU A 198 7.15 11.24 16.87
C LEU A 198 7.31 12.32 15.81
N ARG A 199 8.06 13.39 16.11
CA ARG A 199 8.36 14.45 15.12
C ARG A 199 9.12 13.91 13.92
N ALA A 200 10.16 13.10 14.13
CA ALA A 200 10.93 12.52 13.02
C ALA A 200 10.12 11.53 12.16
N LEU A 201 9.12 10.88 12.76
CA LEU A 201 8.19 10.01 12.05
C LEU A 201 6.95 10.74 11.50
N ASP A 202 6.87 12.07 11.67
CA ASP A 202 5.74 12.91 11.25
C ASP A 202 4.39 12.44 11.83
N ILE A 203 4.41 12.00 13.08
CA ILE A 203 3.23 11.55 13.81
C ILE A 203 2.76 12.67 14.72
N GLU A 204 1.51 13.11 14.53
CA GLU A 204 0.85 14.05 15.43
C GLU A 204 0.12 13.27 16.54
N ALA A 205 0.34 13.66 17.79
CA ALA A 205 -0.28 13.00 18.95
C ALA A 205 -1.11 13.99 19.77
N THR A 206 -2.34 13.61 20.12
CA THR A 206 -3.22 14.38 21.03
C THR A 206 -3.01 14.04 22.51
N ALA A 207 -2.41 12.90 22.81
CA ALA A 207 -2.07 12.47 24.15
C ALA A 207 -0.80 11.61 24.11
N LEU A 208 -0.02 11.64 25.18
CA LEU A 208 1.21 10.86 25.35
C LEU A 208 1.13 10.08 26.67
N PRO A 209 1.83 8.93 26.78
CA PRO A 209 1.89 8.20 28.04
C PRO A 209 2.81 8.90 29.02
N THR A 210 2.57 8.68 30.32
CA THR A 210 3.50 9.09 31.38
C THR A 210 4.69 8.12 31.40
N PRO A 211 5.93 8.58 31.17
CA PRO A 211 7.13 7.74 31.22
C PRO A 211 7.40 7.23 32.64
N ARG A 212 8.20 6.17 32.77
CA ARG A 212 8.58 5.63 34.09
C ARG A 212 9.47 6.58 34.90
N GLY A 213 10.28 7.41 34.24
CA GLY A 213 11.19 8.35 34.90
C GLY A 213 10.53 9.59 35.51
N ASP A 214 9.25 9.84 35.21
CA ASP A 214 8.48 10.99 35.70
C ASP A 214 7.54 10.62 36.88
N ARG A 215 7.74 9.45 37.51
CA ARG A 215 6.98 8.98 38.68
C ARG A 215 7.77 9.12 39.96
#